data_AF-A0A6G8CD22-F1
#
_entry.id   AF-A0A6G8CD22-F1
#
_cell.length_a   1.000
_cell.length_b   1.000
_cell.length_c   1.000
_cell.angle_alpha   90.00
_cell.angle_beta   90.00
_cell.angle_gamma   90.00
#
_symmetry.space_group_name_H-M   'P 1'
#
loop_
_entity.id
_entity.type
_entity.pdbx_description
1 polymer ?
#
loop_
_entity_poly.entity_id
_entity_poly.type
_entity_poly.pdbx_seq_one_letter_code
_entity_poly.pdbx_strand_id
1 'polypeptide(L)'
;MKEDIIFDPVEGVSIAIVPDEAAATEEGKPGWQVYLLNHNDYPLSNVIISSNGYGTLEDGEKVRTSTLRHVFAEVEPRSTVPVEPIDPDLFHLNNQYWVSYYRGPQIFDKKFIFVPDSIVSANLIPIALLGREGVLHG
;
A
#
# COMPACT_ATOMS: atom_id res chain seq x y z
N MET A 1 12.09 25.59 -18.87
CA MET A 1 11.11 24.94 -19.76
C MET A 1 10.69 23.66 -19.06
N LYS A 2 9.41 23.52 -18.73
CA LYS A 2 8.89 22.27 -18.16
C LYS A 2 8.60 21.39 -19.37
N GLU A 3 9.45 20.40 -19.60
CA GLU A 3 9.16 19.36 -20.58
C GLU A 3 7.86 18.66 -20.14
N ASP A 4 6.93 18.48 -21.07
CA ASP A 4 5.69 17.75 -20.85
C ASP A 4 6.02 16.29 -20.53
N ILE A 5 6.00 15.97 -19.23
CA ILE A 5 6.18 14.59 -18.76
C ILE A 5 4.91 13.82 -19.15
N ILE A 6 5.05 12.93 -20.13
CA ILE A 6 4.03 11.94 -20.44
C ILE A 6 3.99 10.97 -19.26
N PHE A 7 2.98 11.09 -18.41
CA PHE A 7 2.68 10.09 -17.39
C PHE A 7 1.93 8.95 -18.06
N ASP A 8 2.63 7.86 -18.35
CA ASP A 8 1.97 6.61 -18.70
C ASP A 8 1.11 6.15 -17.49
N PRO A 9 -0.14 5.72 -17.70
CA PRO A 9 -0.96 5.22 -16.62
C PRO A 9 -0.27 4.02 -15.96
N VAL A 10 -0.16 4.07 -14.63
CA VAL A 10 0.34 2.93 -13.85
C VAL A 10 -0.72 1.85 -13.85
N GLU A 11 -0.50 0.82 -14.67
CA GLU A 11 -1.32 -0.38 -14.76
C GLU A 11 -0.63 -1.57 -14.04
N GLY A 12 -1.43 -2.46 -13.47
CA GLY A 12 -0.96 -3.73 -12.91
C GLY A 12 -0.23 -3.66 -11.56
N VAL A 13 -0.25 -2.52 -10.86
CA VAL A 13 0.29 -2.39 -9.50
C VAL A 13 -0.83 -2.00 -8.53
N SER A 14 -0.91 -2.70 -7.40
CA SER A 14 -1.92 -2.46 -6.36
C SER A 14 -1.36 -2.66 -4.96
N ILE A 15 -2.01 -2.06 -3.96
CA ILE A 15 -1.76 -2.32 -2.54
C ILE A 15 -2.93 -3.10 -1.96
N ALA A 16 -2.65 -4.07 -1.11
CA ALA A 16 -3.65 -4.78 -0.31
C ALA A 16 -3.36 -4.66 1.17
N ILE A 17 -4.42 -4.58 1.98
CA ILE A 17 -4.36 -4.65 3.43
C ILE A 17 -5.15 -5.88 3.87
N VAL A 18 -4.47 -6.85 4.48
CA VAL A 18 -4.97 -8.21 4.73
C VAL A 18 -4.92 -8.52 6.22
N PRO A 19 -5.98 -9.11 6.83
CA PRO A 19 -5.94 -9.58 8.20
C PRO A 19 -4.86 -10.66 8.37
N ASP A 20 -3.97 -10.49 9.33
CA ASP A 20 -2.85 -11.39 9.61
C ASP A 20 -2.55 -11.48 11.11
N GLU A 21 -2.94 -12.60 11.74
CA GLU A 21 -2.71 -12.85 13.17
C GLU A 21 -1.22 -12.97 13.53
N ALA A 22 -0.34 -13.22 12.54
CA ALA A 22 1.10 -13.28 12.75
C ALA A 22 1.80 -11.93 12.51
N ALA A 23 1.08 -10.89 12.09
CA ALA A 23 1.65 -9.55 11.96
C ALA A 23 2.10 -9.04 13.34
N ALA A 24 3.20 -8.29 13.37
CA ALA A 24 3.79 -7.78 14.60
C ALA A 24 2.91 -6.66 15.22
N THR A 25 1.87 -7.07 15.94
CA THR A 25 0.97 -6.20 16.71
C THR A 25 1.10 -6.46 18.21
N GLU A 26 0.47 -5.60 19.02
CA GLU A 26 0.31 -5.87 20.45
C GLU A 26 -0.43 -7.20 20.69
N GLU A 27 0.02 -7.95 21.69
CA GLU A 27 -0.50 -9.27 22.03
C GLU A 27 -2.02 -9.21 22.27
N GLY A 28 -2.79 -9.94 21.44
CA GLY A 28 -4.26 -9.99 21.51
C GLY A 28 -5.01 -9.02 20.59
N LYS A 29 -4.33 -8.17 19.80
CA LYS A 29 -4.98 -7.39 18.72
C LYS A 29 -4.92 -8.16 17.39
N PRO A 30 -6.02 -8.23 16.61
CA PRO A 30 -5.98 -8.82 15.27
C PRO A 30 -5.01 -8.02 14.39
N GLY A 31 -3.92 -8.66 13.97
CA GLY A 31 -2.91 -8.02 13.13
C GLY A 31 -3.41 -7.83 11.71
N TRP A 32 -2.82 -6.86 11.02
CA TRP A 32 -3.03 -6.65 9.58
C TRP A 32 -1.68 -6.38 8.92
N GLN A 33 -1.56 -6.83 7.68
CA GLN A 33 -0.34 -6.74 6.90
C GLN A 33 -0.63 -6.06 5.56
N VAL A 34 0.18 -5.06 5.24
CA VAL A 34 0.16 -4.37 3.96
C VAL A 34 1.02 -5.15 2.97
N TYR A 35 0.53 -5.32 1.75
CA TYR A 35 1.24 -5.97 0.64
C TYR A 35 1.27 -5.06 -0.58
N LEU A 36 2.39 -5.11 -1.31
CA LEU A 36 2.47 -4.67 -2.69
C LEU A 36 2.23 -5.88 -3.60
N LEU A 37 1.39 -5.69 -4.61
CA LEU A 37 1.07 -6.71 -5.60
C LEU A 37 1.50 -6.22 -6.99
N ASN A 38 2.30 -7.05 -7.65
CA ASN A 38 2.66 -6.89 -9.05
C ASN A 38 1.85 -7.86 -9.91
N HIS A 39 0.81 -7.36 -10.58
CA HIS A 39 -0.01 -8.12 -11.52
C HIS A 39 0.59 -8.19 -12.93
N ASN A 40 1.70 -7.47 -13.17
CA ASN A 40 2.33 -7.44 -14.48
C ASN A 40 3.07 -8.75 -14.78
N ASP A 41 3.33 -8.96 -16.08
CA ASP A 41 4.19 -10.04 -16.59
C ASP A 41 5.67 -9.63 -16.65
N TYR A 42 6.05 -8.53 -15.98
CA TYR A 42 7.42 -8.03 -15.86
C TYR A 42 7.75 -7.66 -14.40
N PRO A 43 9.03 -7.72 -14.01
CA PRO A 43 9.45 -7.31 -12.67
C PRO A 43 9.38 -5.79 -12.50
N LEU A 44 9.15 -5.35 -11.26
CA LEU A 44 9.32 -3.96 -10.86
C LEU A 44 10.69 -3.81 -10.21
N SER A 45 11.55 -2.93 -10.73
CA SER A 45 12.89 -2.73 -10.17
C SER A 45 12.95 -1.49 -9.28
N ASN A 46 13.81 -1.52 -8.26
CA ASN A 46 14.06 -0.41 -7.33
C ASN A 46 12.75 0.22 -6.80
N VAL A 47 11.87 -0.63 -6.28
CA VAL A 47 10.59 -0.21 -5.74
C VAL A 47 10.81 0.52 -4.43
N ILE A 48 10.19 1.67 -4.29
CA ILE A 48 10.19 2.50 -3.09
C ILE A 48 8.75 2.75 -2.69
N ILE A 49 8.41 2.43 -1.45
CA ILE A 49 7.07 2.71 -0.89
C ILE A 49 7.24 3.67 0.28
N SER A 50 6.69 4.87 0.15
CA SER A 50 6.58 5.81 1.27
C SER A 50 5.18 5.73 1.87
N SER A 51 5.07 5.29 3.13
CA SER A 51 3.79 5.16 3.84
C SER A 51 3.63 6.23 4.92
N ASN A 52 2.41 6.77 5.05
CA ASN A 52 2.00 7.59 6.20
C ASN A 52 0.47 7.63 6.35
N GLY A 53 0.02 7.97 7.55
CA GLY A 53 -1.37 8.26 7.87
C GLY A 53 -1.57 9.76 8.06
N TYR A 54 -2.70 10.30 7.61
CA TYR A 54 -3.09 11.68 7.90
C TYR A 54 -4.62 11.87 7.99
N GLY A 55 -5.05 12.86 8.76
CA GLY A 55 -6.47 13.18 8.91
C GLY A 55 -6.70 14.38 9.82
N THR A 56 -7.96 14.53 10.22
CA THR A 56 -8.40 15.56 11.17
C THR A 56 -9.25 14.86 12.24
N LEU A 57 -8.99 15.14 13.51
CA LEU A 57 -9.80 14.66 14.64
C LEU A 57 -11.13 15.42 14.73
N GLU A 58 -12.06 14.93 15.54
CA GLU A 58 -13.39 15.54 15.70
C GLU A 58 -13.33 16.99 16.22
N ASP A 59 -12.30 17.32 16.99
CA ASP A 59 -12.04 18.67 17.52
C ASP A 59 -11.39 19.63 16.50
N GLY A 60 -11.08 19.14 15.29
CA GLY A 60 -10.45 19.89 14.22
C GLY A 60 -8.91 19.83 14.20
N GLU A 61 -8.27 19.12 15.14
CA GLU A 61 -6.81 18.96 15.13
C GLU A 61 -6.33 18.08 13.98
N LYS A 62 -5.27 18.53 13.29
CA LYS A 62 -4.66 17.76 12.20
C LYS A 62 -3.71 16.71 12.77
N VAL A 63 -3.93 15.45 12.39
CA VAL A 63 -3.07 14.33 12.77
C VAL A 63 -2.28 13.86 11.55
N ARG A 64 -1.01 13.55 11.76
CA ARG A 64 -0.14 12.94 10.76
C ARG A 64 0.85 12.01 11.44
N THR A 65 0.99 10.79 10.93
CA THR A 65 2.00 9.85 11.42
C THR A 65 3.36 10.10 10.78
N SER A 66 4.40 9.52 11.37
CA SER A 66 5.73 9.45 10.77
C SER A 66 5.66 8.81 9.38
N THR A 67 6.50 9.27 8.47
CA THR A 67 6.63 8.62 7.15
C THR A 67 7.66 7.52 7.23
N LEU A 68 7.26 6.31 6.84
CA LEU A 68 8.15 5.16 6.69
C LEU A 68 8.51 4.96 5.23
N ARG A 69 9.71 4.45 4.96
CA ARG A 69 10.21 4.20 3.60
C ARG A 69 10.68 2.77 3.49
N HIS A 70 10.02 2.01 2.63
CA HIS A 70 10.33 0.63 2.31
C HIS A 70 10.98 0.58 0.93
N VAL A 71 12.01 -0.27 0.78
CA VAL A 71 12.74 -0.40 -0.49
C VAL A 71 12.86 -1.87 -0.83
N PHE A 72 12.48 -2.21 -2.06
CA PHE A 72 12.67 -3.54 -2.63
C PHE A 72 13.51 -3.40 -3.89
N ALA A 73 14.60 -4.16 -3.99
CA ALA A 73 15.45 -4.13 -5.18
C ALA A 73 14.67 -4.61 -6.41
N GLU A 74 13.82 -5.61 -6.24
CA GLU A 74 13.00 -6.19 -7.29
C GLU A 74 11.72 -6.80 -6.70
N VAL A 75 10.61 -6.71 -7.45
CA VAL A 75 9.36 -7.42 -7.18
C VAL A 75 8.99 -8.17 -8.44
N GLU A 76 9.02 -9.50 -8.36
CA GLU A 76 8.83 -10.40 -9.51
C GLU A 76 7.48 -10.22 -10.22
N PRO A 77 7.36 -10.62 -11.50
CA PRO A 77 6.08 -10.73 -12.18
C PRO A 77 5.08 -11.58 -11.38
N ARG A 78 3.79 -11.22 -11.42
CA ARG A 78 2.71 -12.01 -10.81
C ARG A 78 2.99 -12.41 -9.36
N SER A 79 3.57 -11.51 -8.58
CA SER A 79 4.03 -11.78 -7.22
C SER A 79 3.60 -10.71 -6.23
N THR A 80 3.87 -10.97 -4.95
CA THR A 80 3.54 -10.07 -3.85
C THR A 80 4.69 -9.97 -2.87
N VAL A 81 4.88 -8.81 -2.25
CA VAL A 81 5.84 -8.62 -1.16
C VAL A 81 5.16 -7.97 0.05
N PRO A 82 5.41 -8.44 1.29
CA PRO A 82 4.94 -7.76 2.49
C PRO A 82 5.67 -6.41 2.64
N VAL A 83 4.93 -5.37 2.95
CA VAL A 83 5.44 -4.01 3.12
C VAL A 83 5.64 -3.71 4.60
N GLU A 84 4.55 -3.65 5.37
CA GLU A 84 4.59 -3.37 6.80
C GLU A 84 3.33 -3.91 7.50
N PRO A 85 3.41 -4.27 8.79
CA PRO A 85 2.22 -4.42 9.61
C PRO A 85 1.54 -3.05 9.78
N ILE A 86 0.22 -3.04 9.90
CA ILE A 86 -0.55 -1.82 10.19
C ILE A 86 -1.47 -2.05 11.39
N ASP A 87 -1.44 -1.12 12.34
CA ASP A 87 -2.33 -1.14 13.49
C ASP A 87 -3.75 -0.70 13.08
N PRO A 88 -4.81 -1.47 13.40
CA PRO A 88 -6.20 -1.05 13.18
C PRO A 88 -6.56 0.32 13.77
N ASP A 89 -5.85 0.78 14.81
CA ASP A 89 -6.00 2.11 15.38
C ASP A 89 -5.65 3.22 14.36
N LEU A 90 -5.03 2.91 13.22
CA LEU A 90 -4.78 3.86 12.13
C LEU A 90 -5.88 3.86 11.06
N PHE A 91 -6.85 2.94 11.09
CA PHE A 91 -7.87 2.82 10.04
C PHE A 91 -8.86 3.98 9.99
N HIS A 92 -8.90 4.81 11.04
CA HIS A 92 -9.66 6.06 11.05
C HIS A 92 -8.94 7.23 10.33
N LEU A 93 -7.70 7.02 9.86
CA LEU A 93 -6.93 7.99 9.08
C LEU A 93 -6.99 7.66 7.59
N ASN A 94 -6.58 8.63 6.75
CA ASN A 94 -6.20 8.32 5.38
C ASN A 94 -4.82 7.65 5.42
N ASN A 95 -4.77 6.37 5.11
CA ASN A 95 -3.53 5.60 5.02
C ASN A 95 -3.02 5.66 3.58
N GLN A 96 -1.96 6.45 3.37
CA GLN A 96 -1.36 6.70 2.06
C GLN A 96 -0.11 5.84 1.85
N TYR A 97 -0.07 5.17 0.71
CA TYR A 97 1.10 4.46 0.19
C TYR A 97 1.48 5.06 -1.16
N TRP A 98 2.60 5.77 -1.20
CA TRP A 98 3.17 6.25 -2.46
C TRP A 98 4.23 5.27 -2.93
N VAL A 99 3.90 4.54 -4.00
CA VAL A 99 4.76 3.55 -4.65
C VAL A 99 5.44 4.19 -5.85
N SER A 100 6.76 4.17 -5.86
CA SER A 100 7.61 4.50 -7.00
C SER A 100 8.35 3.25 -7.45
N TYR A 101 8.48 2.99 -8.74
CA TYR A 101 9.26 1.86 -9.26
C TYR A 101 9.82 2.15 -10.65
N TYR A 102 10.79 1.34 -11.06
CA TYR A 102 11.39 1.39 -12.39
C TYR A 102 10.92 0.21 -13.24
N ARG A 103 10.70 0.48 -14.52
CA ARG A 103 10.60 -0.52 -15.59
C ARG A 103 11.61 -0.15 -16.67
N GLY A 104 12.77 -0.81 -16.63
CA GLY A 104 13.92 -0.38 -17.42
C GLY A 104 14.37 1.03 -17.01
N PRO A 105 14.54 1.99 -17.96
CA PRO A 105 14.98 3.34 -17.64
C PRO A 105 13.86 4.27 -17.14
N GLN A 106 12.59 3.85 -17.25
CA GLN A 106 11.45 4.69 -16.93
C GLN A 106 11.01 4.50 -15.48
N ILE A 107 10.71 5.61 -14.81
CA ILE A 107 10.15 5.65 -13.45
C ILE A 107 8.63 5.85 -13.51
N PHE A 108 7.94 5.16 -12.61
CA PHE A 108 6.49 5.20 -12.43
C PHE A 108 6.17 5.50 -10.98
N ASP A 109 5.10 6.27 -10.76
CA ASP A 109 4.68 6.73 -9.44
C ASP A 109 3.16 6.62 -9.31
N LYS A 110 2.69 6.02 -8.22
CA LYS A 110 1.26 5.95 -7.89
C LYS A 110 1.02 6.08 -6.40
N LYS A 111 -0.02 6.83 -6.04
CA LYS A 111 -0.51 6.95 -4.66
C LYS A 111 -1.76 6.11 -4.49
N PHE A 112 -1.76 5.28 -3.45
CA PHE A 112 -2.90 4.52 -2.98
C PHE A 112 -3.31 5.10 -1.65
N ILE A 113 -4.59 5.50 -1.50
CA ILE A 113 -5.10 6.11 -0.28
C ILE A 113 -6.29 5.29 0.19
N PHE A 114 -6.10 4.57 1.29
CA PHE A 114 -7.19 3.95 2.02
C PHE A 114 -7.80 5.00 2.93
N VAL A 115 -8.98 5.48 2.55
CA VAL A 115 -9.72 6.49 3.31
C VAL A 115 -10.26 5.89 4.62
N PRO A 116 -10.63 6.71 5.61
CA PRO A 116 -11.28 6.23 6.83
C PRO A 116 -12.45 5.29 6.51
N ASP A 117 -12.61 4.25 7.34
CA ASP A 117 -13.67 3.23 7.24
C ASP A 117 -13.62 2.36 5.98
N SER A 118 -12.57 2.46 5.15
CA SER A 118 -12.39 1.57 4.00
C SER A 118 -11.80 0.21 4.36
N ILE A 119 -10.98 0.14 5.42
CA ILE A 119 -10.31 -1.09 5.86
C ILE A 119 -11.21 -1.80 6.88
N VAL A 120 -12.26 -2.46 6.37
CA VAL A 120 -13.27 -3.15 7.19
C VAL A 120 -13.60 -4.51 6.61
N SER A 121 -14.09 -5.43 7.46
CA SER A 121 -14.45 -6.79 7.06
C SER A 121 -15.46 -6.84 5.90
N ALA A 122 -16.36 -5.86 5.81
CA ALA A 122 -17.36 -5.78 4.72
C ALA A 122 -16.75 -5.48 3.34
N ASN A 123 -15.53 -4.95 3.28
CA ASN A 123 -14.82 -4.64 2.04
C ASN A 123 -13.77 -5.69 1.68
N LEU A 124 -13.69 -6.79 2.44
CA LEU A 124 -12.79 -7.89 2.12
C LEU A 124 -13.22 -8.55 0.81
N ILE A 125 -12.26 -8.66 -0.10
CA ILE A 125 -12.42 -9.41 -1.35
C ILE A 125 -11.33 -10.47 -1.46
N PRO A 126 -11.56 -11.56 -2.21
CA PRO A 126 -10.51 -12.52 -2.53
C PRO A 126 -9.38 -11.88 -3.34
N ILE A 127 -8.14 -12.07 -2.89
CA ILE A 127 -6.93 -11.56 -3.56
C ILE A 127 -6.15 -12.75 -4.09
N ALA A 128 -6.32 -13.04 -5.38
CA ALA A 128 -5.81 -14.25 -6.02
C ALA A 128 -4.29 -14.46 -5.85
N LEU A 129 -3.48 -13.40 -5.98
CA LEU A 129 -2.02 -13.48 -5.81
C LEU A 129 -1.57 -13.82 -4.39
N LEU A 130 -2.40 -13.55 -3.37
CA LEU A 130 -2.11 -13.86 -1.97
C LEU A 130 -2.78 -15.17 -1.50
N GLY A 131 -3.83 -15.62 -2.20
CA GLY A 131 -4.68 -16.72 -1.69
C GLY A 131 -5.40 -16.36 -0.38
N ARG A 132 -5.59 -15.07 -0.10
CA ARG A 132 -6.19 -14.53 1.13
C ARG A 132 -7.25 -13.49 0.77
N GLU A 133 -8.07 -13.11 1.74
CA GLU A 133 -9.01 -11.99 1.61
C GLU A 133 -8.41 -10.71 2.18
N GLY A 134 -8.67 -9.58 1.53
CA GLY A 134 -8.14 -8.28 1.95
C GLY A 134 -8.90 -7.13 1.32
N VAL A 135 -8.58 -5.91 1.76
CA VAL A 135 -9.04 -4.68 1.09
C VAL A 135 -7.99 -4.30 0.07
N LEU A 136 -8.39 -4.21 -1.20
CA LEU A 136 -7.50 -3.98 -2.34
C LEU A 136 -7.71 -2.57 -2.90
N HIS A 137 -6.61 -1.86 -3.17
CA HIS A 137 -6.63 -0.61 -3.91
C HIS A 137 -5.71 -0.72 -5.13
N GLY A 138 -6.32 -0.68 -6.32
CA GLY A 138 -5.65 -0.79 -7.61
C GLY A 138 -5.53 0.52 -8.37
#